data_AF-A0A6A2XR19-F1
#
_entry.id   AF-A0A6A2XR19-F1
#
_cell.length_a   1.000
_cell.length_b   1.000
_cell.length_c   1.000
_cell.angle_alpha   90.00
_cell.angle_beta   90.00
_cell.angle_gamma   90.00
#
_symmetry.space_group_name_H-M   'P 1'
#
loop_
_entity.id
_entity.type
_entity.pdbx_description
1 polymer ?
#
loop_
_entity_poly.entity_id
_entity_poly.type
_entity_poly.pdbx_seq_one_letter_code
_entity_poly.pdbx_strand_id
1 'polypeptide(L)'
;MTNSRILDFFSHHPESLHMFTFLFDDIGIPQDYRHMDGSGVHTYRLINKPGKAHYVKFHWKPTCGVKNLLEDEAVRVGGANHSHATQDLFNSIAGWSYPEWKLFIQIMDPADEDRFDFDPLDVTKTWPEDIFPLQPVG
;
A
#
# COMPACT_ATOMS: atom_id res chain seq x y z
N MET A 1 -6.22 -0.30 -27.63
CA MET A 1 -5.49 -1.58 -27.46
C MET A 1 -6.31 -2.40 -26.48
N THR A 2 -6.93 -3.50 -26.90
CA THR A 2 -7.88 -4.24 -26.05
C THR A 2 -7.14 -4.87 -24.87
N ASN A 3 -7.60 -4.60 -23.65
CA ASN A 3 -7.01 -5.03 -22.37
C ASN A 3 -7.13 -6.56 -22.10
N SER A 4 -7.26 -7.35 -23.17
CA SER A 4 -7.67 -8.76 -23.13
C SER A 4 -6.64 -9.67 -22.46
N ARG A 5 -5.35 -9.36 -22.55
CA ARG A 5 -4.30 -10.20 -21.95
C ARG A 5 -4.24 -10.04 -20.43
N ILE A 6 -4.56 -8.85 -19.94
CA ILE A 6 -4.62 -8.57 -18.50
C ILE A 6 -5.80 -9.33 -17.90
N LEU A 7 -7.00 -9.19 -18.49
CA LEU A 7 -8.19 -9.89 -18.01
C LEU A 7 -8.08 -11.43 -18.14
N ASP A 8 -7.42 -11.94 -19.19
CA ASP A 8 -7.15 -13.38 -19.35
C ASP A 8 -6.26 -13.93 -18.23
N PHE A 9 -5.24 -13.18 -17.80
CA PHE A 9 -4.41 -13.60 -16.66
C PHE A 9 -5.23 -13.68 -15.37
N PHE A 10 -5.98 -12.62 -15.06
CA PHE A 10 -6.79 -12.53 -13.84
C PHE A 10 -7.90 -13.58 -13.79
N SER A 11 -8.48 -13.97 -14.94
CA SER A 11 -9.49 -15.03 -14.98
C SER A 11 -8.93 -16.44 -14.70
N HIS A 12 -7.63 -16.64 -14.86
CA HIS A 12 -6.96 -17.94 -14.65
C HIS A 12 -6.16 -18.02 -13.34
N HIS A 13 -5.89 -16.90 -12.67
CA HIS A 13 -5.09 -16.82 -11.44
C HIS A 13 -5.91 -16.13 -10.34
N PRO A 14 -6.85 -16.83 -9.68
CA PRO A 14 -7.73 -16.24 -8.68
C PRO A 14 -6.98 -15.59 -7.50
N GLU A 15 -5.76 -16.05 -7.19
CA GLU A 15 -4.88 -15.46 -6.18
C GLU A 15 -4.52 -13.99 -6.46
N SER A 16 -4.59 -13.56 -7.71
CA SER A 16 -4.30 -12.19 -8.13
C SER A 16 -5.49 -11.23 -7.96
N LEU A 17 -6.68 -11.75 -7.68
CA LEU A 17 -7.92 -10.95 -7.64
C LEU A 17 -7.97 -9.96 -6.46
N HIS A 18 -7.30 -10.24 -5.35
CA HIS A 18 -7.22 -9.27 -4.26
C HIS A 18 -6.40 -8.03 -4.64
N MET A 19 -5.30 -8.21 -5.37
CA MET A 19 -4.57 -7.05 -5.91
C MET A 19 -5.37 -6.36 -7.03
N PHE A 20 -6.11 -7.14 -7.82
CA PHE A 20 -6.97 -6.60 -8.86
C PHE A 20 -8.01 -5.63 -8.32
N THR A 21 -8.61 -5.89 -7.15
CA THR A 21 -9.58 -4.96 -6.54
C THR A 21 -8.96 -3.62 -6.18
N PHE A 22 -7.71 -3.60 -5.70
CA PHE A 22 -7.00 -2.36 -5.42
C PHE A 22 -6.62 -1.58 -6.68
N LEU A 23 -6.21 -2.29 -7.73
CA LEU A 23 -5.82 -1.67 -9.00
C LEU A 23 -6.99 -0.95 -9.71
N PHE A 24 -8.20 -1.47 -9.55
CA PHE A 24 -9.42 -0.93 -10.17
C PHE A 24 -10.27 -0.09 -9.21
N ASP A 25 -9.78 0.17 -8.01
CA ASP A 25 -10.31 1.18 -7.10
C ASP A 25 -9.59 2.52 -7.30
N ASP A 26 -10.10 3.60 -6.71
CA ASP A 26 -9.50 4.93 -6.82
C ASP A 26 -8.03 4.94 -6.35
N ILE A 27 -7.68 4.09 -5.38
CA ILE A 27 -6.28 3.97 -4.91
C ILE A 27 -5.30 3.50 -6.01
N GLY A 28 -5.81 2.94 -7.11
CA GLY A 28 -5.02 2.56 -8.29
C GLY A 28 -4.59 3.75 -9.16
N ILE A 29 -5.17 4.94 -8.94
CA ILE A 29 -4.87 6.19 -9.65
C ILE A 29 -4.54 7.33 -8.67
N PRO A 30 -3.43 7.21 -7.91
CA PRO A 30 -3.04 8.23 -6.93
C PRO A 30 -2.79 9.59 -7.60
N GLN A 31 -3.16 10.67 -6.92
CA GLN A 31 -2.98 12.03 -7.44
C GLN A 31 -1.50 12.43 -7.55
N ASP A 32 -0.71 12.06 -6.55
CA ASP A 32 0.72 12.27 -6.48
C ASP A 32 1.29 11.33 -5.41
N TYR A 33 2.62 11.28 -5.28
CA TYR A 33 3.25 10.39 -4.32
C TYR A 33 2.92 10.74 -2.87
N ARG A 34 2.79 12.03 -2.54
CA ARG A 34 2.74 12.51 -1.16
C ARG A 34 1.42 12.20 -0.48
N HIS A 35 0.36 12.03 -1.26
CA HIS A 35 -0.97 11.65 -0.79
C HIS A 35 -1.27 10.14 -0.98
N MET A 36 -0.23 9.31 -1.06
CA MET A 36 -0.38 7.86 -1.22
C MET A 36 0.03 7.13 0.06
N ASP A 37 -0.74 6.10 0.44
CA ASP A 37 -0.35 5.14 1.47
C ASP A 37 0.81 4.25 0.97
N GLY A 38 1.58 3.70 1.91
CA GLY A 38 2.61 2.70 1.61
C GLY A 38 2.41 1.43 2.43
N SER A 39 2.75 0.28 1.85
CA SER A 39 2.72 -1.02 2.51
C SER A 39 3.98 -1.81 2.19
N GLY A 40 4.53 -2.50 3.21
CA GLY A 40 5.62 -3.44 3.02
C GLY A 40 5.19 -4.77 2.38
N VAL A 41 3.87 -5.04 2.34
CA VAL A 41 3.20 -6.25 1.80
C VAL A 41 3.57 -7.55 2.52
N HIS A 42 4.85 -7.90 2.53
CA HIS A 42 5.38 -9.09 3.15
C HIS A 42 5.29 -9.04 4.68
N THR A 43 5.25 -10.22 5.28
CA THR A 43 5.46 -10.41 6.71
C THR A 43 6.95 -10.54 6.98
N TYR A 44 7.47 -9.61 7.77
CA TYR A 44 8.86 -9.56 8.23
C TYR A 44 8.99 -10.08 9.65
N ARG A 45 10.23 -10.21 10.13
CA ARG A 45 10.52 -10.58 11.52
C ARG A 45 11.37 -9.52 12.20
N LEU A 46 10.86 -8.98 13.30
CA LEU A 46 11.66 -8.18 14.24
C LEU A 46 12.08 -9.07 15.40
N ILE A 47 13.34 -8.95 15.81
CA ILE A 47 13.92 -9.73 16.90
C ILE A 47 14.31 -8.76 18.01
N ASN A 48 13.78 -8.98 19.21
CA ASN A 48 14.09 -8.13 20.36
C ASN A 48 15.42 -8.55 21.04
N LYS A 49 15.87 -7.78 22.04
CA LYS A 49 17.14 -8.02 22.75
C LYS A 49 17.26 -9.44 23.35
N PRO A 50 16.22 -10.02 23.96
CA PRO A 50 16.21 -11.43 24.39
C PRO A 50 16.26 -12.49 23.27
N GLY A 51 16.11 -12.11 22.00
CA GLY A 51 16.03 -13.04 20.88
C GLY A 51 14.62 -13.51 20.52
N LYS A 52 13.57 -12.97 21.15
CA LYS A 52 12.19 -13.28 20.79
C LYS A 52 11.83 -12.61 19.46
N ALA A 53 11.29 -13.40 18.54
CA ALA A 53 10.79 -12.96 17.25
C ALA A 53 9.33 -12.48 17.33
N HIS A 54 9.04 -11.46 16.55
CA HIS A 54 7.69 -10.97 16.26
C HIS A 54 7.53 -10.84 14.75
N TYR A 55 6.40 -11.29 14.23
CA TYR A 55 6.05 -11.02 12.84
C TYR A 55 5.49 -9.61 12.70
N VAL A 56 5.85 -8.94 11.61
CA VAL A 56 5.56 -7.53 11.40
C VAL A 56 5.19 -7.22 9.96
N LYS A 57 4.13 -6.44 9.75
CA LYS A 57 3.86 -5.72 8.49
C LYS A 57 4.06 -4.22 8.69
N PHE A 58 4.73 -3.59 7.74
CA PHE A 58 5.02 -2.15 7.76
C PHE A 58 4.00 -1.38 6.93
N HIS A 59 3.62 -0.20 7.43
CA HIS A 59 2.64 0.68 6.80
C HIS A 59 3.10 2.13 6.90
N TRP A 60 2.91 2.89 5.83
CA TRP A 60 3.18 4.32 5.77
C TRP A 60 1.89 5.06 5.51
N LYS A 61 1.55 6.03 6.37
CA LYS A 61 0.35 6.87 6.19
C LYS A 61 0.76 8.31 5.94
N PRO A 62 0.34 8.94 4.83
CA PRO A 62 0.72 10.30 4.50
C PRO A 62 0.07 11.26 5.49
N THR A 63 0.86 12.20 5.99
CA THR A 63 0.37 13.19 6.97
C THR A 63 -0.53 14.25 6.35
N CYS A 64 -0.41 14.48 5.04
CA CYS A 64 -1.30 15.35 4.26
C CYS A 64 -2.60 14.65 3.81
N GLY A 65 -2.83 13.40 4.23
CA GLY A 65 -4.00 12.61 3.88
C GLY A 65 -3.89 11.93 2.51
N VAL A 66 -4.80 11.00 2.24
CA VAL A 66 -4.84 10.24 0.98
C VAL A 66 -5.66 10.98 -0.08
N LYS A 67 -5.18 11.03 -1.32
CA LYS A 67 -5.86 11.62 -2.47
C LYS A 67 -5.59 10.85 -3.74
N ASN A 68 -6.67 10.58 -4.47
CA ASN A 68 -6.66 9.89 -5.74
C ASN A 68 -7.37 10.75 -6.78
N LEU A 69 -7.07 10.49 -8.05
CA LEU A 69 -7.78 11.08 -9.18
C LEU A 69 -9.05 10.29 -9.44
N LEU A 70 -10.03 10.93 -10.06
CA LEU A 70 -11.08 10.20 -10.77
C LEU A 70 -10.59 9.79 -12.16
N GLU A 71 -11.28 8.83 -12.80
CA GLU A 71 -10.85 8.30 -14.10
C GLU A 71 -10.73 9.39 -15.19
N ASP A 72 -11.68 10.33 -15.25
CA ASP A 72 -11.65 11.44 -16.22
C ASP A 72 -10.56 12.47 -15.89
N GLU A 73 -10.26 12.66 -14.61
CA GLU A 73 -9.14 13.49 -14.15
C GLU A 73 -7.80 12.85 -14.51
N ALA A 74 -7.65 11.54 -14.33
CA ALA A 74 -6.43 10.82 -14.68
C ALA A 74 -6.11 10.96 -16.18
N VAL A 75 -7.12 10.88 -17.06
CA VAL A 75 -6.95 11.11 -18.50
C VAL A 75 -6.48 12.54 -18.78
N ARG A 76 -7.11 13.54 -18.15
CA ARG A 76 -6.75 14.96 -18.36
C ARG A 76 -5.35 15.27 -17.83
N VAL A 77 -5.06 14.89 -16.59
CA VAL A 77 -3.79 15.14 -15.90
C VAL A 77 -2.65 14.40 -16.60
N GLY A 78 -2.82 13.11 -16.87
CA GLY A 78 -1.81 12.30 -17.57
C GLY A 78 -1.56 12.78 -19.00
N GLY A 79 -2.61 13.23 -19.71
CA GLY A 79 -2.50 13.80 -21.05
C GLY A 79 -1.78 15.15 -21.08
N ALA A 80 -1.98 16.00 -20.06
CA ALA A 80 -1.30 17.28 -19.94
C ALA A 80 0.14 17.15 -19.44
N ASN A 81 0.37 16.27 -18.45
CA ASN A 81 1.67 16.01 -17.87
C ASN A 81 1.78 14.56 -17.35
N HIS A 82 2.42 13.71 -18.15
CA HIS A 82 2.75 12.33 -17.77
C HIS A 82 3.69 12.22 -16.55
N SER A 83 4.38 13.30 -16.17
CA SER A 83 5.29 13.39 -15.03
C SER A 83 4.69 14.16 -13.84
N HIS A 84 3.37 14.32 -13.75
CA HIS A 84 2.70 15.16 -12.75
C HIS A 84 3.09 14.83 -11.30
N ALA A 85 3.11 13.55 -10.90
CA ALA A 85 3.45 13.14 -9.53
C ALA A 85 4.92 13.46 -9.17
N THR A 86 5.85 13.26 -10.12
CA THR A 86 7.25 13.63 -9.96
C THR A 86 7.44 15.14 -9.87
N GLN A 87 6.71 15.89 -10.71
CA GLN A 87 6.74 17.36 -10.68
C GLN A 87 6.17 17.90 -9.36
N ASP A 88 5.05 17.36 -8.87
CA ASP A 88 4.49 17.71 -7.57
C ASP A 88 5.51 17.49 -6.44
N LEU A 89 6.13 16.31 -6.38
CA LEU A 89 7.14 16.00 -5.37
C LEU A 89 8.32 16.99 -5.41
N PHE A 90 8.86 17.26 -6.60
CA PHE A 90 9.97 18.20 -6.78
C PHE A 90 9.59 19.62 -6.34
N ASN A 91 8.45 20.13 -6.81
CA ASN A 91 7.98 21.46 -6.49
C ASN A 91 7.67 21.62 -5.00
N SER A 92 7.14 20.57 -4.37
CA SER A 92 6.82 20.58 -2.94
C SER A 92 8.08 20.68 -2.07
N ILE A 93 9.12 19.90 -2.40
CA ILE A 93 10.41 19.99 -1.73
C ILE A 93 11.06 21.37 -1.95
N ALA A 94 11.05 21.88 -3.20
CA ALA A 94 11.59 23.20 -3.51
C ALA A 94 10.81 24.34 -2.81
N GLY A 95 9.52 24.14 -2.59
CA GLY A 95 8.62 25.03 -1.89
C GLY A 95 8.59 24.86 -0.37
N TRP A 96 9.50 24.08 0.21
CA TRP A 96 9.56 23.81 1.67
C TRP A 96 8.32 23.10 2.23
N SER A 97 7.49 22.52 1.37
CA SER A 97 6.38 21.64 1.73
C SER A 97 6.85 20.19 1.64
N TYR A 98 7.63 19.77 2.64
CA TYR A 98 8.23 18.45 2.62
C TYR A 98 7.17 17.34 2.73
N PRO A 99 7.30 16.27 1.93
CA PRO A 99 6.44 15.12 2.08
C PRO A 99 6.78 14.37 3.38
N GLU A 100 5.76 13.98 4.12
CA GLU A 100 5.92 13.29 5.40
C GLU A 100 4.89 12.17 5.53
N TRP A 101 5.36 11.00 5.96
CA TRP A 101 4.55 9.84 6.30
C TRP A 101 4.87 9.39 7.72
N LYS A 102 3.84 8.96 8.43
CA LYS A 102 4.01 8.26 9.71
C LYS A 102 4.20 6.77 9.44
N LEU A 103 5.19 6.17 10.09
CA LEU A 103 5.44 4.75 10.07
C LEU A 103 4.58 4.05 11.12
N PHE A 104 3.87 3.03 10.68
CA PHE A 104 3.11 2.13 11.53
C PHE A 104 3.57 0.69 11.32
N ILE A 105 3.37 -0.12 12.35
CA ILE A 105 3.53 -1.57 12.28
C ILE A 105 2.31 -2.30 12.81
N GLN A 106 1.99 -3.42 12.18
CA GLN A 106 1.17 -4.47 12.78
C GLN A 106 2.11 -5.54 13.35
N ILE A 107 1.76 -6.14 14.48
CA ILE A 107 2.60 -7.12 15.17
C ILE A 107 1.79 -8.38 15.45
N MET A 108 2.38 -9.55 15.21
CA MET A 108 1.82 -10.87 15.51
C MET A 108 2.88 -11.72 16.23
N ASP A 109 2.47 -12.52 17.22
CA ASP A 109 3.33 -13.56 17.79
C ASP A 109 3.38 -14.74 16.81
N PRO A 110 4.57 -15.25 16.41
CA PRO A 110 4.64 -16.41 15.52
C PRO A 110 3.89 -17.65 16.02
N ALA A 111 3.66 -17.79 17.33
CA ALA A 111 2.85 -18.87 17.88
C ALA A 111 1.35 -18.78 17.52
N ASP A 112 0.89 -17.62 17.03
CA ASP A 112 -0.49 -17.38 16.63
C ASP A 112 -0.71 -17.57 15.11
N GLU A 113 0.32 -17.92 14.34
CA GLU A 113 0.29 -17.97 12.86
C GLU A 113 -0.91 -18.78 12.31
N ASP A 114 -1.19 -19.95 12.91
CA ASP A 114 -2.25 -20.87 12.48
C ASP A 114 -3.65 -20.57 13.05
N ARG A 115 -3.84 -19.42 13.73
CA ARG A 115 -5.08 -19.10 14.45
C ARG A 115 -6.10 -18.30 13.65
N PHE A 116 -5.83 -18.00 12.38
CA PHE A 116 -6.63 -17.10 11.54
C PHE A 116 -7.14 -17.79 10.28
N ASP A 117 -8.18 -17.23 9.67
CA ASP A 117 -8.76 -17.72 8.40
C ASP A 117 -7.90 -17.38 7.17
N PHE A 118 -6.67 -16.90 7.38
CA PHE A 118 -5.69 -16.59 6.34
C PHE A 118 -4.29 -16.95 6.83
N ASP A 119 -3.40 -17.27 5.90
CA ASP A 119 -1.97 -17.45 6.18
C ASP A 119 -1.31 -16.07 6.32
N PRO A 120 -0.74 -15.72 7.50
CA PRO A 120 -0.07 -14.45 7.70
C PRO A 120 1.12 -14.18 6.77
N LEU A 121 1.73 -15.22 6.20
CA LEU A 121 2.87 -15.16 5.30
C LEU A 121 2.46 -15.04 3.82
N ASP A 122 1.18 -15.26 3.50
CA ASP A 122 0.61 -15.08 2.16
C ASP A 122 0.51 -13.59 1.82
N VAL A 123 1.28 -13.17 0.81
CA VAL A 123 1.35 -11.79 0.33
C VAL A 123 0.08 -11.33 -0.39
N THR A 124 -0.81 -12.26 -0.75
CA THR A 124 -2.13 -11.93 -1.29
C THR A 124 -3.13 -11.59 -0.20
N LYS A 125 -2.75 -11.59 1.10
CA LYS A 125 -3.62 -11.31 2.24
C LYS A 125 -3.18 -10.08 3.03
N THR A 126 -4.16 -9.29 3.45
CA THR A 126 -3.99 -8.19 4.42
C THR A 126 -4.29 -8.70 5.82
N TRP A 127 -3.62 -8.14 6.82
CA TRP A 127 -3.96 -8.40 8.22
C TRP A 127 -5.05 -7.42 8.65
N PRO A 128 -6.24 -7.87 9.06
CA PRO A 128 -7.34 -6.99 9.44
C PRO A 128 -6.93 -6.04 10.58
N GLU A 129 -7.16 -4.73 10.41
CA GLU A 129 -6.72 -3.71 11.38
C GLU A 129 -7.51 -3.75 12.70
N ASP A 130 -8.70 -4.36 12.72
CA ASP A 130 -9.50 -4.61 13.92
C ASP A 130 -8.93 -5.73 14.80
N ILE A 131 -8.21 -6.69 14.18
CA ILE A 131 -7.49 -7.77 14.88
C ILE A 131 -6.07 -7.34 15.20
N PHE A 132 -5.38 -6.72 14.22
CA PHE A 132 -4.00 -6.26 14.30
C PHE A 132 -3.94 -4.74 14.12
N PRO A 133 -4.19 -3.95 15.16
CA PRO A 133 -4.23 -2.51 15.06
C PRO A 133 -2.86 -1.91 14.73
N LEU A 134 -2.87 -0.89 13.87
CA LEU A 134 -1.67 -0.13 13.50
C LEU A 134 -1.05 0.55 14.73
N GLN A 135 0.22 0.25 15.00
CA GLN A 135 1.02 0.86 16.08
C GLN A 135 1.97 1.91 15.49
N PRO A 136 1.88 3.20 15.88
CA PRO A 136 2.80 4.22 15.39
C PRO A 136 4.21 4.00 15.95
N VAL A 137 5.22 4.09 15.10
CA VAL A 137 6.63 3.89 15.48
C VAL A 137 7.58 4.97 14.97
N GLY A 138 7.10 5.92 14.17
CA GLY A 138 7.90 7.05 13.67
C GLY A 138 7.14 7.96 12.73
#